data_AF-D2QV98-F1
#
_entry.id   AF-D2QV98-F1
#
_cell.length_a   1.000
_cell.length_b   1.000
_cell.length_c   1.000
_cell.angle_alpha   90.00
_cell.angle_beta   90.00
_cell.angle_gamma   90.00
#
_symmetry.space_group_name_H-M   'P 1'
#
loop_
_entity.id
_entity.type
_entity.pdbx_description
1 polymer ?
#
loop_
_entity_poly.entity_id
_entity_poly.type
_entity_poly.pdbx_seq_one_letter_code
_entity_poly.pdbx_strand_id
1 'polypeptide(L)'
;MDKTNLVQRWAIGFDHLANRITHLTGSSGAFLTAFAVVGIWALTGPLFDYSDDWQLVINTGTTIITFLMVFIIQKAQNKESLAVQLKLNELIAATKGASNRLVAVENLTDDELSVLCQHYQTMAEVTRQASDLRKSHSVEEAIEEAEQKLADEES
;
A
#
# COMPACT_ATOMS: atom_id res chain seq x y z
N MET A 1 41.03 -5.58 -1.37
CA MET A 1 40.06 -6.66 -1.13
C MET A 1 38.71 -6.02 -0.83
N ASP A 2 37.70 -6.42 -1.60
CA ASP A 2 36.55 -5.61 -2.03
C ASP A 2 35.37 -5.61 -1.02
N LYS A 3 35.16 -4.49 -0.32
CA LYS A 3 34.05 -4.32 0.65
C LYS A 3 32.68 -4.32 -0.03
N THR A 4 32.61 -3.84 -1.28
CA THR A 4 31.40 -3.75 -2.09
C THR A 4 30.85 -5.13 -2.45
N ASN A 5 31.72 -6.05 -2.84
CA ASN A 5 31.34 -7.44 -3.14
C ASN A 5 30.78 -8.19 -1.91
N LEU A 6 31.29 -7.89 -0.71
CA LEU A 6 30.81 -8.50 0.53
C LEU A 6 29.40 -8.00 0.88
N VAL A 7 29.20 -6.69 0.91
CA VAL A 7 27.89 -6.07 1.21
C VAL A 7 26.82 -6.55 0.24
N GLN A 8 27.14 -6.62 -1.05
CA GLN A 8 26.20 -7.06 -2.08
C GLN A 8 25.84 -8.54 -1.94
N ARG A 9 26.80 -9.41 -1.59
CA ARG A 9 26.55 -10.83 -1.30
C ARG A 9 25.69 -11.03 -0.05
N TRP A 10 25.92 -10.25 1.00
CA TRP A 10 25.10 -10.26 2.21
C TRP A 10 23.67 -9.80 1.93
N ALA A 11 23.50 -8.72 1.16
CA ALA A 11 22.18 -8.21 0.78
C ALA A 11 21.39 -9.24 -0.05
N ILE A 12 22.04 -9.88 -1.04
CA ILE A 12 21.41 -10.91 -1.87
C ILE A 12 21.04 -12.14 -1.02
N GLY A 13 21.92 -12.57 -0.11
CA GLY A 13 21.64 -13.68 0.80
C GLY A 13 20.45 -13.39 1.72
N PHE A 14 20.38 -12.18 2.27
CA PHE A 14 19.27 -11.72 3.11
C PHE A 14 17.96 -11.65 2.33
N ASP A 15 17.96 -11.17 1.09
CA ASP A 15 16.76 -11.13 0.24
C ASP A 15 16.16 -12.53 0.01
N HIS A 16 17.01 -13.52 -0.29
CA HIS A 16 16.55 -14.89 -0.48
C HIS A 16 16.04 -15.52 0.83
N LEU A 17 16.71 -15.24 1.95
CA LEU A 17 16.29 -15.72 3.26
C LEU A 17 14.94 -15.11 3.66
N ALA A 18 14.79 -13.78 3.52
CA ALA A 18 13.57 -13.06 3.87
C ALA A 18 12.37 -13.55 3.05
N ASN A 19 12.53 -13.73 1.74
CA ASN A 19 11.47 -14.28 0.89
C ASN A 19 11.08 -15.71 1.29
N ARG A 20 12.06 -16.58 1.58
CA ARG A 20 11.76 -17.96 2.00
C ARG A 20 11.05 -18.00 3.35
N ILE A 21 11.54 -17.24 4.33
CA ILE A 21 10.91 -17.17 5.66
C ILE A 21 9.50 -16.62 5.53
N THR A 22 9.28 -15.54 4.78
CA THR A 22 7.94 -14.94 4.62
C THR A 22 6.96 -15.92 3.97
N HIS A 23 7.40 -16.64 2.94
CA HIS A 23 6.58 -17.67 2.28
C HIS A 23 6.29 -18.87 3.19
N LEU A 24 7.29 -19.32 3.96
CA LEU A 24 7.12 -20.44 4.88
C LEU A 24 6.18 -20.06 6.02
N THR A 25 6.44 -18.95 6.72
CA THR A 25 5.65 -18.50 7.86
C THR A 25 4.22 -18.11 7.48
N GLY A 26 3.96 -17.72 6.23
CA GLY A 26 2.61 -17.45 5.72
C GLY A 26 1.79 -18.69 5.34
N SER A 27 2.39 -19.89 5.36
CA SER A 27 1.71 -21.13 4.96
C SER A 27 0.91 -21.77 6.10
N SER A 28 -0.18 -22.48 5.78
CA SER A 28 -0.96 -23.24 6.76
C SER A 28 -0.13 -24.28 7.53
N GLY A 29 0.92 -24.83 6.90
CA GLY A 29 1.83 -25.78 7.54
C GLY A 29 2.71 -25.14 8.63
N ALA A 30 3.11 -23.88 8.46
CA ALA A 30 3.88 -23.18 9.49
C ALA A 30 3.04 -22.87 10.73
N PHE A 31 1.76 -22.53 10.55
CA PHE A 31 0.85 -22.35 11.69
C PHE A 31 0.72 -23.63 12.52
N LEU A 32 0.51 -24.78 11.86
CA LEU A 32 0.42 -26.07 12.55
C LEU A 32 1.73 -26.43 13.24
N THR A 33 2.87 -26.14 12.61
CA THR A 33 4.19 -26.38 13.20
C THR A 33 4.41 -25.49 14.43
N ALA A 34 4.08 -24.21 14.37
CA ALA A 34 4.17 -23.29 15.50
C ALA A 34 3.27 -23.74 16.67
N PHE A 35 2.05 -24.16 16.36
CA PHE A 35 1.12 -24.69 17.35
C PHE A 35 1.66 -25.97 18.01
N ALA A 36 2.25 -26.88 17.22
CA ALA A 36 2.88 -28.09 17.73
C ALA A 36 4.09 -27.77 18.64
N VAL A 37 4.92 -26.79 18.26
CA VAL A 37 6.07 -26.35 19.09
C VAL A 37 5.59 -25.79 20.43
N VAL A 38 4.57 -24.92 20.43
CA VAL A 38 3.98 -24.38 21.67
C VAL A 38 3.33 -25.49 22.50
N GLY A 39 2.67 -26.45 21.85
CA GLY A 39 2.07 -27.62 22.50
C GLY A 39 3.12 -28.51 23.18
N ILE A 40 4.21 -28.84 22.48
CA ILE A 40 5.34 -29.61 23.05
C ILE A 40 5.92 -28.86 24.25
N TRP A 41 6.18 -27.56 24.13
CA TRP A 41 6.67 -26.74 25.24
C TRP A 41 5.70 -26.77 26.44
N ALA A 42 4.39 -26.62 26.21
CA ALA A 42 3.41 -26.68 27.29
C ALA A 42 3.38 -28.05 27.99
N LEU A 43 3.53 -29.14 27.23
CA LEU A 43 3.55 -30.52 27.74
C LEU A 43 4.83 -30.87 28.50
N THR A 44 5.96 -30.26 28.15
CA THR A 44 7.22 -30.43 28.89
C THR A 44 7.28 -29.56 30.15
N GLY A 45 6.43 -28.53 30.28
CA GLY A 45 6.37 -27.64 31.44
C GLY A 45 6.25 -28.33 32.82
N PRO A 46 5.38 -29.35 33.01
CA PRO A 46 5.26 -30.09 34.26
C PRO A 46 6.53 -30.85 34.66
N LEU A 47 7.41 -31.20 33.72
CA LEU A 47 8.70 -31.85 34.03
C LEU A 47 9.71 -30.87 34.65
N PHE A 48 9.50 -29.57 34.46
CA PHE A 48 10.34 -28.49 34.96
C PHE A 48 9.63 -27.62 36.00
N ASP A 49 8.51 -28.10 36.57
CA ASP A 49 7.68 -27.38 37.54
C ASP A 49 7.27 -25.97 37.10
N TYR A 50 7.19 -25.73 35.78
CA TYR A 50 7.00 -24.41 35.19
C TYR A 50 7.96 -23.34 35.75
N SER A 51 9.23 -23.70 35.95
CA SER A 51 10.26 -22.82 36.52
C SER A 51 10.45 -21.50 35.76
N ASP A 52 11.05 -20.53 36.44
CA ASP A 52 11.37 -19.22 35.84
C ASP A 52 12.29 -19.37 34.61
N ASP A 53 13.28 -20.28 34.67
CA ASP A 53 14.16 -20.57 33.53
C ASP A 53 13.39 -21.19 32.36
N TRP A 54 12.42 -22.06 32.64
CA TRP A 54 11.58 -22.70 31.63
C TRP A 54 10.72 -21.68 30.85
N GLN A 55 10.16 -20.70 31.56
CA GLN A 55 9.39 -19.61 30.97
C GLN A 55 10.29 -18.59 30.26
N LEU A 56 11.47 -18.32 30.82
CA LEU A 56 12.44 -17.39 30.24
C LEU A 56 12.86 -17.83 28.85
N VAL A 57 13.10 -19.13 28.63
CA VAL A 57 13.52 -19.66 27.33
C VAL A 57 12.53 -19.31 26.21
N ILE A 58 11.22 -19.52 26.42
CA ILE A 58 10.23 -19.22 25.38
C ILE A 58 10.01 -17.71 25.21
N ASN A 59 10.02 -16.95 26.30
CA ASN A 59 9.81 -15.51 26.27
C ASN A 59 10.97 -14.80 25.57
N THR A 60 12.21 -15.12 25.96
CA THR A 60 13.41 -14.58 25.34
C THR A 60 13.55 -15.03 23.89
N GLY A 61 13.32 -16.32 23.61
CA GLY A 61 13.39 -16.86 22.25
C GLY A 61 12.38 -16.19 21.31
N THR A 62 11.12 -16.12 21.72
CA THR A 62 10.05 -15.51 20.92
C THR A 62 10.31 -14.02 20.72
N THR A 63 10.83 -13.30 21.73
CA THR A 63 11.18 -11.88 21.60
C THR A 63 12.26 -11.65 20.56
N ILE A 64 13.34 -12.45 20.58
CA ILE A 64 14.42 -12.36 19.58
C ILE A 64 13.88 -12.67 18.18
N ILE A 65 13.11 -13.76 18.04
CA ILE A 65 12.49 -14.13 16.76
C ILE A 65 11.59 -13.01 16.25
N THR A 66 10.75 -12.44 17.11
CA THR A 66 9.84 -11.34 16.76
C THR A 66 10.61 -10.09 16.33
N PHE A 67 11.66 -9.73 17.07
CA PHE A 67 12.52 -8.60 16.70
C PHE A 67 13.14 -8.79 15.30
N LEU A 68 13.67 -9.98 15.02
CA LEU A 68 14.21 -10.31 13.69
C LEU A 68 13.12 -10.35 12.62
N MET A 69 11.94 -10.87 12.96
CA MET A 69 10.78 -10.97 12.07
C MET A 69 10.35 -9.60 11.57
N VAL A 70 10.38 -8.56 12.41
CA VAL A 70 10.05 -7.18 11.99
C VAL A 70 10.95 -6.73 10.84
N PHE A 71 12.27 -6.93 10.92
CA PHE A 71 13.18 -6.56 9.84
C PHE A 71 12.99 -7.42 8.59
N ILE A 72 12.73 -8.72 8.76
CA ILE A 72 12.46 -9.64 7.64
C ILE A 72 11.20 -9.21 6.89
N ILE A 73 10.11 -8.96 7.62
CA ILE A 73 8.83 -8.51 7.07
C ILE A 73 9.02 -7.15 6.39
N GLN A 74 9.66 -6.18 7.03
CA GLN A 74 9.91 -4.86 6.44
C GLN A 74 10.70 -4.97 5.14
N LYS A 75 11.69 -5.85 5.07
CA LYS A 75 12.47 -6.07 3.83
C LYS A 75 11.61 -6.69 2.73
N ALA A 76 10.82 -7.71 3.04
CA ALA A 76 9.93 -8.35 2.08
C ALA A 76 8.88 -7.35 1.56
N GLN A 77 8.25 -6.60 2.47
CA GLN A 77 7.26 -5.57 2.15
C GLN A 77 7.85 -4.41 1.33
N ASN A 78 9.07 -3.97 1.63
CA ASN A 78 9.70 -2.89 0.86
C ASN A 78 9.90 -3.27 -0.63
N LYS A 79 10.30 -4.52 -0.88
CA LYS A 79 10.44 -5.05 -2.25
C LYS A 79 9.08 -5.18 -2.96
N GLU A 80 8.06 -5.65 -2.24
CA GLU A 80 6.71 -5.80 -2.78
C GLU A 80 6.07 -4.44 -3.11
N SER A 81 6.24 -3.45 -2.23
CA SER A 81 5.76 -2.07 -2.44
C SER A 81 6.31 -1.47 -3.74
N LEU A 82 7.63 -1.58 -3.96
CA LEU A 82 8.27 -1.09 -5.19
C LEU A 82 7.72 -1.81 -6.44
N ALA A 83 7.48 -3.12 -6.37
CA ALA A 83 6.93 -3.87 -7.49
C ALA A 83 5.50 -3.42 -7.84
N VAL A 84 4.67 -3.09 -6.83
CA VAL A 84 3.32 -2.54 -7.04
C VAL A 84 3.40 -1.16 -7.69
N GLN A 85 4.27 -0.27 -7.21
CA GLN A 85 4.49 1.05 -7.80
C GLN A 85 4.89 0.97 -9.27
N LEU A 86 5.86 0.11 -9.62
CA LEU A 86 6.28 -0.09 -11.00
C LEU A 86 5.16 -0.61 -11.90
N LYS A 87 4.37 -1.59 -11.43
CA LYS A 87 3.21 -2.10 -12.18
C LYS A 87 2.15 -1.03 -12.41
N LEU A 88 1.89 -0.19 -11.40
CA LEU A 88 0.93 0.91 -11.52
C LEU A 88 1.44 1.98 -12.49
N ASN A 89 2.73 2.33 -12.41
CA ASN A 89 3.38 3.27 -13.32
C ASN A 89 3.25 2.81 -14.79
N GLU A 90 3.47 1.53 -15.08
CA GLU A 90 3.29 0.97 -16.41
C GLU A 90 1.83 1.07 -16.88
N LEU A 91 0.86 0.75 -16.02
CA LEU A 91 -0.57 0.88 -16.34
C LEU A 91 -1.00 2.32 -16.60
N ILE A 92 -0.51 3.28 -15.81
CA ILE A 92 -0.77 4.72 -16.01
C ILE A 92 -0.16 5.16 -17.34
N ALA A 93 1.10 4.81 -17.62
CA ALA A 93 1.78 5.19 -18.86
C ALA A 93 1.12 4.59 -20.12
N ALA A 94 0.59 3.36 -20.02
CA ALA A 94 -0.08 2.68 -21.13
C ALA A 94 -1.53 3.17 -21.38
N THR A 95 -2.16 3.86 -20.42
CA THR A 95 -3.56 4.28 -20.50
C THR A 95 -3.70 5.65 -21.19
N LYS A 96 -4.37 5.68 -22.36
CA LYS A 96 -4.65 6.94 -23.08
C LYS A 96 -5.52 7.86 -22.22
N GLY A 97 -5.00 9.05 -21.91
CA GLY A 97 -5.68 10.08 -21.11
C GLY A 97 -5.28 10.10 -19.64
N ALA A 98 -4.52 9.11 -19.16
CA ALA A 98 -3.86 9.22 -17.87
C ALA A 98 -2.70 10.22 -17.96
N SER A 99 -2.54 11.06 -16.95
CA SER A 99 -1.47 12.06 -16.94
C SER A 99 -0.15 11.39 -16.59
N ASN A 100 0.84 11.49 -17.48
CA ASN A 100 2.21 11.06 -17.21
C ASN A 100 2.83 11.71 -15.95
N ARG A 101 2.22 12.78 -15.42
CA ARG A 101 2.68 13.45 -14.20
C ARG A 101 2.32 12.69 -12.90
N LEU A 102 1.49 11.64 -12.99
CA LEU A 102 1.23 10.70 -11.90
C LEU A 102 2.18 9.50 -11.89
N VAL A 103 2.97 9.32 -12.96
CA VAL A 103 4.02 8.31 -13.00
C VAL A 103 5.11 8.70 -12.01
N ALA A 104 5.55 7.74 -11.20
CA ALA A 104 6.59 7.92 -10.19
C ALA A 104 6.25 8.95 -9.09
N VAL A 105 4.94 9.14 -8.81
CA VAL A 105 4.44 10.08 -7.79
C VAL A 105 5.02 9.80 -6.39
N GLU A 106 5.40 8.55 -6.10
CA GLU A 106 6.02 8.13 -4.84
C GLU A 106 7.41 8.74 -4.58
N ASN A 107 8.06 9.27 -5.62
CA ASN A 107 9.40 9.86 -5.53
C ASN A 107 9.37 11.39 -5.40
N LEU A 108 8.17 11.99 -5.46
CA LEU A 108 8.03 13.43 -5.28
C LEU A 108 8.28 13.81 -3.83
N THR A 109 8.90 14.97 -3.64
CA THR A 109 8.96 15.61 -2.32
C THR A 109 7.56 16.02 -1.86
N ASP A 110 7.39 16.23 -0.56
CA ASP A 110 6.10 16.67 0.01
C ASP A 110 5.60 17.97 -0.65
N ASP A 111 6.51 18.92 -0.91
CA ASP A 111 6.19 20.18 -1.60
C ASP A 111 5.72 19.93 -3.04
N GLU A 112 6.42 19.10 -3.81
CA GLU A 112 6.02 18.74 -5.18
C GLU A 112 4.69 17.99 -5.22
N LEU A 113 4.46 17.09 -4.26
CA LEU A 113 3.21 16.35 -4.12
C LEU A 113 2.04 17.29 -3.81
N SER A 114 2.26 18.29 -2.95
CA SER A 114 1.24 19.29 -2.60
C SER A 114 0.82 20.12 -3.82
N VAL A 115 1.78 20.55 -4.64
CA VAL A 115 1.53 21.29 -5.89
C VAL A 115 0.76 20.43 -6.89
N LEU A 116 1.13 19.15 -7.01
CA LEU A 116 0.42 18.22 -7.89
C LEU A 116 -1.03 18.00 -7.44
N CYS A 117 -1.26 17.80 -6.14
CA CYS A 117 -2.59 17.70 -5.55
C CYS A 117 -3.43 18.95 -5.81
N GLN A 118 -2.87 20.14 -5.57
CA GLN A 118 -3.56 21.41 -5.78
C GLN A 118 -3.99 21.56 -7.25
N HIS A 119 -3.10 21.23 -8.19
CA HIS A 119 -3.44 21.30 -9.62
C HIS A 119 -4.61 20.38 -9.99
N TYR A 120 -4.63 19.15 -9.50
CA TYR A 120 -5.74 18.22 -9.75
C TYR A 120 -7.04 18.66 -9.10
N GLN A 121 -6.97 19.20 -7.88
CA GLN A 121 -8.13 19.78 -7.22
C GLN A 121 -8.73 20.93 -8.03
N THR A 122 -7.88 21.83 -8.52
CA THR A 122 -8.32 22.92 -9.41
C THR A 122 -8.94 22.38 -10.70
N MET A 123 -8.33 21.39 -11.35
CA MET A 123 -8.89 20.78 -12.56
C MET A 123 -10.24 20.11 -12.30
N ALA A 124 -10.39 19.40 -11.18
CA ALA A 124 -11.64 18.75 -10.78
C ALA A 124 -12.72 19.80 -10.49
N GLU A 125 -12.37 20.90 -9.84
CA GLU A 125 -13.27 22.01 -9.56
C GLU A 125 -13.74 22.71 -10.85
N VAL A 126 -12.81 23.00 -11.76
CA VAL A 126 -13.14 23.59 -13.08
C VAL A 126 -14.04 22.65 -13.88
N THR A 127 -13.76 21.34 -13.88
CA THR A 127 -14.61 20.35 -14.57
C THR A 127 -15.99 20.26 -13.94
N ARG A 128 -16.08 20.30 -12.61
CA ARG A 128 -17.34 20.32 -11.86
C ARG A 128 -18.14 21.57 -12.17
N GLN A 129 -17.55 22.75 -12.10
CA GLN A 129 -18.20 24.02 -12.44
C GLN A 129 -18.66 24.04 -13.90
N ALA A 130 -17.85 23.54 -14.84
CA ALA A 130 -18.27 23.40 -16.24
C ALA A 130 -19.44 22.43 -16.41
N SER A 131 -19.51 21.37 -15.60
CA SER A 131 -20.65 20.44 -15.59
C SER A 131 -21.92 21.04 -14.96
N ASP A 132 -21.76 21.86 -13.92
CA ASP A 132 -22.86 22.56 -13.24
C ASP A 132 -23.40 23.73 -14.10
N LEU A 133 -22.53 24.46 -14.80
CA LEU A 133 -22.91 25.49 -15.78
C LEU A 133 -23.69 24.91 -16.96
N ARG A 134 -23.42 23.64 -17.33
CA ARG A 134 -24.19 22.93 -18.35
C ARG A 134 -25.60 22.54 -17.89
N LYS A 135 -25.91 22.64 -16.59
CA LYS A 135 -27.26 22.47 -16.03
C LYS A 135 -28.02 23.78 -15.85
N SER A 136 -27.33 24.91 -15.67
CA SER A 136 -27.96 26.22 -15.39
C SER A 136 -28.54 26.94 -16.62
N HIS A 137 -28.37 26.37 -17.80
CA HIS A 137 -29.17 26.70 -18.98
C HIS A 137 -29.64 25.39 -19.59
N SER A 138 -30.53 24.69 -18.89
CA SER A 138 -31.28 23.62 -19.53
C SER A 138 -31.98 24.23 -20.74
N VAL A 139 -31.81 23.63 -21.92
CA VAL A 139 -32.52 24.05 -23.15
C VAL A 139 -34.03 24.14 -22.88
N GLU A 140 -34.54 23.30 -21.96
CA GLU A 140 -35.92 23.34 -21.46
C GLU A 140 -36.30 24.67 -20.80
N GLU A 141 -35.42 25.24 -19.97
CA GLU A 141 -35.66 26.48 -19.22
C GLU A 141 -35.59 27.71 -20.16
N ALA A 142 -34.74 27.64 -21.18
CA ALA A 142 -34.69 28.65 -22.25
C ALA A 142 -35.91 28.57 -23.19
N ILE A 143 -36.51 27.39 -23.37
CA ILE A 143 -37.74 27.21 -24.15
C ILE A 143 -38.95 27.71 -23.35
N GLU A 144 -39.06 27.36 -22.06
CA GLU A 144 -40.16 27.86 -21.20
C GLU A 144 -40.16 29.39 -21.09
N GLU A 145 -38.99 30.04 -20.91
CA GLU A 145 -38.92 31.50 -20.91
C GLU A 145 -39.31 32.13 -22.26
N ALA A 146 -38.97 31.47 -23.37
CA ALA A 146 -39.32 31.95 -24.70
C ALA A 146 -40.83 31.79 -24.97
N GLU A 147 -41.43 30.67 -24.55
CA GLU A 147 -42.87 30.43 -24.66
C GLU A 147 -43.68 31.40 -23.78
N GLN A 148 -43.23 31.69 -22.55
CA GLN A 148 -43.86 32.68 -21.68
C GLN A 148 -43.84 34.09 -22.28
N LYS A 149 -42.70 34.52 -22.84
CA LYS A 149 -42.60 35.85 -23.47
C LYS A 149 -43.49 35.99 -24.69
N LEU A 150 -43.63 34.93 -25.48
CA LEU A 150 -44.54 34.93 -26.64
C LEU A 150 -46.01 34.98 -26.21
N ALA A 151 -46.39 34.28 -25.13
CA ALA A 151 -47.75 34.33 -24.60
C ALA A 151 -48.12 35.71 -23.99
N ASP A 152 -47.15 36.38 -23.36
CA ASP A 152 -47.34 37.72 -22.80
C ASP A 152 -47.39 38.83 -23.88
N GLU A 153 -46.77 38.61 -25.05
CA GLU A 153 -46.86 39.53 -26.20
C GLU A 153 -48.16 39.35 -27.02
N GLU A 154 -48.85 38.21 -26.89
CA GLU A 154 -50.12 37.92 -27.59
C GLU A 154 -51.39 38.26 -26.77
N SER A 155 -51.26 38.70 -25.51
CA SER A 155 -52.38 39.09 -24.63
C SER A 155 -52.58 40.61 -24.53
#